data_AF-A0A1I1AEM2-F1
#
_entry.id   AF-A0A1I1AEM2-F1
#
_cell.length_a   1.000
_cell.length_b   1.000
_cell.length_c   1.000
_cell.angle_alpha   90.00
_cell.angle_beta   90.00
_cell.angle_gamma   90.00
#
_symmetry.space_group_name_H-M   'P 1'
#
loop_
_entity.id
_entity.type
_entity.pdbx_description
1 polymer ?
#
loop_
_entity_poly.entity_id
_entity_poly.type
_entity_poly.pdbx_seq_one_letter_code
_entity_poly.pdbx_strand_id
1 'polypeptide(L)'
;MPRKLAMFGALESLASGMNGCVGGVQGSMDNWRQASGMTEADWLDQAGGQFSEISQAWQQALQAGQDLMQAMNQGVMSCNQENMGAVQRSCGRMGA
;
A
#
# COMPACT_ATOMS: atom_id res chain seq x y z
N MET A 1 -24.66 10.27 -22.38
CA MET A 1 -23.29 9.77 -22.03
C MET A 1 -23.34 9.20 -20.63
N PRO A 2 -22.84 7.99 -20.37
CA PRO A 2 -22.73 7.50 -18.99
C PRO A 2 -21.77 8.43 -18.24
N ARG A 3 -22.23 8.99 -17.12
CA ARG A 3 -21.37 9.76 -16.22
C ARG A 3 -20.30 8.82 -15.69
N LYS A 4 -19.07 8.94 -16.21
CA LYS A 4 -17.89 8.29 -15.61
C LYS A 4 -17.53 9.10 -14.36
N LEU A 5 -18.33 8.95 -13.31
CA LEU A 5 -17.98 9.42 -11.98
C LEU A 5 -16.90 8.46 -11.50
N ALA A 6 -15.64 8.87 -11.49
CA ALA A 6 -14.62 8.09 -10.81
C ALA A 6 -15.11 7.86 -9.37
N MET A 7 -15.05 6.61 -8.90
CA MET A 7 -15.57 6.22 -7.59
C MET A 7 -14.57 6.63 -6.50
N PHE A 8 -14.39 7.94 -6.32
CA PHE A 8 -13.38 8.50 -5.43
C PHE A 8 -13.49 8.02 -3.98
N GLY A 9 -14.71 7.88 -3.45
CA GLY A 9 -14.92 7.28 -2.13
C GLY A 9 -14.51 5.79 -2.06
N ALA A 10 -14.63 5.04 -3.17
CA ALA A 10 -14.12 3.67 -3.24
C ALA A 10 -12.59 3.64 -3.33
N LEU A 11 -11.97 4.62 -4.01
CA LEU A 11 -10.51 4.76 -4.07
C LEU A 11 -9.90 5.15 -2.71
N GLU A 12 -10.54 6.04 -1.97
CA GLU A 12 -10.15 6.37 -0.58
C GLU A 12 -10.29 5.16 0.34
N SER A 13 -11.40 4.42 0.23
CA SER A 13 -11.63 3.20 1.00
C SER A 13 -10.60 2.12 0.67
N LEU A 14 -10.22 1.99 -0.61
CA LEU A 14 -9.19 1.08 -1.08
C LEU A 14 -7.80 1.46 -0.53
N ALA A 15 -7.45 2.75 -0.53
CA ALA A 15 -6.20 3.23 0.06
C ALA A 15 -6.15 2.97 1.57
N SER A 16 -7.26 3.19 2.29
CA SER A 16 -7.38 2.86 3.72
C SER A 16 -7.22 1.36 3.98
N GLY A 17 -7.86 0.51 3.18
CA GLY A 17 -7.72 -0.95 3.25
C GLY A 17 -6.29 -1.42 3.01
N MET A 18 -5.56 -0.80 2.08
CA MET A 18 -4.16 -1.11 1.83
C MET A 18 -3.23 -0.70 2.96
N ASN A 19 -3.50 0.40 3.67
CA ASN A 19 -2.78 0.73 4.91
C ASN A 19 -2.91 -0.38 5.96
N GLY A 20 -4.12 -0.92 6.15
CA GLY A 20 -4.34 -2.06 7.03
C GLY A 20 -3.60 -3.33 6.58
N CYS A 21 -3.55 -3.58 5.28
CA CYS A 21 -2.83 -4.72 4.71
C CYS A 21 -1.31 -4.62 4.94
N VAL A 22 -0.69 -3.48 4.62
CA VAL A 22 0.76 -3.30 4.83
C VAL A 22 1.10 -3.35 6.33
N GLY A 23 0.29 -2.75 7.20
CA GLY A 23 0.47 -2.86 8.65
C GLY A 23 0.39 -4.31 9.15
N GLY A 24 -0.55 -5.11 8.61
CA GLY A 24 -0.64 -6.54 8.90
C GLY A 24 0.59 -7.32 8.45
N VAL A 25 1.07 -7.07 7.23
CA VAL A 25 2.29 -7.69 6.69
C VAL A 25 3.52 -7.32 7.53
N GLN A 26 3.60 -6.08 8.01
CA GLN A 26 4.68 -5.62 8.89
C GLN A 26 4.66 -6.37 10.23
N GLY A 27 3.49 -6.48 10.87
CA GLY A 27 3.34 -7.26 12.11
C GLY A 27 3.66 -8.75 11.93
N SER A 28 3.27 -9.34 10.79
CA SER A 28 3.66 -10.71 10.46
C SER A 28 5.17 -10.86 10.27
N MET A 29 5.85 -9.85 9.71
CA MET A 29 7.30 -9.85 9.56
C MET A 29 8.02 -9.78 10.91
N ASP A 30 7.53 -8.98 11.85
CA ASP A 30 8.11 -8.87 13.19
C ASP A 30 8.00 -10.20 13.94
N ASN A 31 6.84 -10.86 13.84
CA ASN A 31 6.65 -12.20 14.40
C ASN A 31 7.55 -13.25 13.73
N TRP A 32 7.69 -13.19 12.40
CA TRP A 32 8.62 -14.06 11.66
C TRP A 32 10.04 -13.86 12.17
N ARG A 33 10.54 -12.62 12.23
CA ARG A 33 11.89 -12.31 12.72
C ARG A 33 12.14 -12.78 14.15
N GLN A 34 11.16 -12.63 15.02
CA GLN A 34 11.27 -13.11 16.40
C GLN A 34 11.39 -14.65 16.43
N ALA A 35 10.55 -15.35 15.68
CA ALA A 35 10.56 -16.81 15.64
C ALA A 35 11.78 -17.37 14.90
N SER A 36 12.11 -16.81 13.74
CA SER A 36 13.19 -17.25 12.87
C SER A 36 14.55 -16.83 13.38
N GLY A 37 14.69 -15.67 14.03
CA GLY A 37 16.00 -15.17 14.49
C GLY A 37 16.63 -16.05 15.57
N MET A 38 15.81 -16.71 16.39
CA MET A 38 16.28 -17.73 17.33
C MET A 38 16.78 -18.98 16.58
N THR A 39 16.03 -19.44 15.58
CA THR A 39 16.40 -20.63 14.80
C THR A 39 17.59 -20.37 13.86
N GLU A 40 17.69 -19.19 13.24
CA GLU A 40 18.80 -18.76 12.41
C GLU A 40 20.11 -18.68 13.21
N ALA A 41 20.07 -18.18 14.45
CA ALA A 41 21.24 -18.13 15.31
C ALA A 41 21.76 -19.54 15.71
N ASP A 42 20.84 -20.49 15.88
CA ASP A 42 21.17 -21.86 16.27
C ASP A 42 21.55 -22.74 15.06
N TRP A 43 21.08 -22.42 13.84
CA TRP A 43 21.33 -23.18 12.62
C TRP A 43 22.28 -22.44 11.68
N LEU A 44 23.58 -22.75 11.78
CA LEU A 44 24.65 -22.22 10.90
C LEU A 44 24.75 -22.95 9.55
N ASP A 45 23.79 -23.82 9.24
CA ASP A 45 23.77 -24.63 8.03
C ASP A 45 22.96 -23.98 6.90
N GLN A 46 22.75 -24.74 5.83
CA GLN A 46 22.02 -24.28 4.64
C GLN A 46 20.56 -23.89 4.95
N ALA A 47 19.96 -24.46 6.00
CA ALA A 47 18.61 -24.10 6.45
C ALA A 47 18.61 -22.75 7.18
N GLY A 48 19.67 -22.41 7.92
CA GLY A 48 19.92 -21.06 8.45
C GLY A 48 19.90 -19.98 7.38
N GLY A 49 20.62 -20.22 6.27
CA GLY A 49 20.67 -19.29 5.13
C GLY A 49 19.29 -19.01 4.51
N GLN A 50 18.40 -20.00 4.47
CA GLN A 50 17.04 -19.84 3.94
C GLN A 50 16.19 -18.88 4.79
N PHE A 51 16.38 -18.84 6.11
CA PHE A 51 15.68 -17.86 6.96
C PHE A 51 16.08 -16.42 6.63
N SER A 52 17.36 -16.21 6.31
CA SER A 52 17.87 -14.91 5.89
C SER A 52 17.34 -14.50 4.52
N GLU A 53 17.29 -15.44 3.56
CA GLU A 53 16.72 -15.23 2.22
C GLU A 53 15.22 -14.87 2.28
N ILE A 54 14.43 -15.62 3.07
CA ILE A 54 13.01 -15.33 3.28
C ILE A 54 12.84 -13.95 3.91
N SER A 55 13.66 -13.63 4.92
CA SER A 55 13.60 -12.33 5.58
C SER A 55 13.92 -11.18 4.63
N GLN A 56 14.88 -11.34 3.71
CA GLN A 56 15.17 -10.35 2.67
C GLN A 56 14.02 -10.20 1.67
N ALA A 57 13.48 -11.30 1.16
CA ALA A 57 12.37 -11.27 0.21
C ALA A 57 11.14 -10.57 0.81
N TRP A 58 10.86 -10.83 2.08
CA TRP A 58 9.80 -10.15 2.83
C TRP A 58 10.06 -8.64 2.93
N GLN A 59 11.31 -8.26 3.23
CA GLN A 59 11.71 -6.85 3.36
C GLN A 59 11.51 -6.09 2.04
N GLN A 60 11.82 -6.72 0.90
CA GLN A 60 11.57 -6.15 -0.43
C GLN A 60 10.06 -5.99 -0.71
N ALA A 61 9.25 -6.99 -0.36
CA ALA A 61 7.79 -6.91 -0.51
C ALA A 61 7.18 -5.80 0.35
N LEU A 62 7.68 -5.62 1.57
CA LEU A 62 7.24 -4.55 2.46
C LEU A 62 7.59 -3.17 1.88
N GLN A 63 8.81 -2.99 1.38
CA GLN A 63 9.23 -1.75 0.73
C GLN A 63 8.35 -1.43 -0.48
N ALA A 64 8.12 -2.40 -1.36
CA ALA A 64 7.23 -2.22 -2.51
C ALA A 64 5.79 -1.89 -2.08
N GLY A 65 5.31 -2.47 -0.97
CA GLY A 65 4.01 -2.14 -0.39
C GLY A 65 3.96 -0.69 0.15
N GLN A 66 5.02 -0.22 0.80
CA GLN A 66 5.11 1.17 1.27
C GLN A 66 5.15 2.16 0.10
N ASP A 67 5.93 1.86 -0.94
CA ASP A 67 6.01 2.69 -2.15
C ASP A 67 4.64 2.76 -2.84
N LEU A 68 3.93 1.63 -2.93
CA LEU A 68 2.57 1.57 -3.47
C LEU A 68 1.59 2.41 -2.64
N MET A 69 1.63 2.32 -1.31
CA MET A 69 0.77 3.14 -0.43
C MET A 69 1.05 4.63 -0.61
N GLN A 70 2.32 5.02 -0.71
CA GLN A 70 2.69 6.41 -0.93
C GLN A 70 2.15 6.91 -2.28
N ALA A 71 2.34 6.13 -3.35
CA ALA A 71 1.83 6.44 -4.68
C ALA A 71 0.30 6.51 -4.71
N MET A 72 -0.39 5.62 -4.00
CA MET A 72 -1.85 5.64 -3.88
C MET A 72 -2.36 6.85 -3.12
N ASN A 73 -1.78 7.18 -1.97
CA ASN A 73 -2.20 8.35 -1.19
C ASN A 73 -2.03 9.63 -2.03
N GLN A 74 -0.90 9.77 -2.74
CA GLN A 74 -0.66 10.91 -3.62
C GLN A 74 -1.60 10.92 -4.83
N GLY A 75 -1.75 9.78 -5.50
CA GLY A 75 -2.57 9.63 -6.70
C GLY A 75 -4.06 9.86 -6.43
N VAL A 76 -4.59 9.30 -5.35
CA VAL A 76 -6.00 9.51 -4.95
C VAL A 76 -6.26 10.97 -4.60
N MET A 77 -5.35 11.64 -3.87
CA MET A 77 -5.47 13.08 -3.59
C MET A 77 -5.45 13.92 -4.88
N SER A 78 -4.53 13.63 -5.80
CA SER A 78 -4.43 14.34 -7.08
C SER A 78 -5.68 14.14 -7.93
N CYS A 79 -6.16 12.89 -8.07
CA CYS A 79 -7.38 12.60 -8.83
C CYS A 79 -8.62 13.27 -8.19
N ASN A 80 -8.69 13.32 -6.86
CA ASN A 80 -9.74 14.04 -6.13
C ASN A 80 -9.71 15.56 -6.42
N GLN A 81 -8.52 16.18 -6.37
CA GLN A 81 -8.37 17.61 -6.65
C GLN A 81 -8.75 17.95 -8.10
N GLU A 82 -8.28 17.18 -9.08
CA GLU A 82 -8.64 17.37 -10.48
C GLU A 82 -10.14 17.25 -10.72
N ASN A 83 -10.79 16.29 -10.04
CA ASN A 83 -12.22 16.10 -10.14
C ASN A 83 -13.01 17.25 -9.51
N MET A 84 -12.63 17.75 -8.32
CA MET A 84 -13.27 18.94 -7.75
C MET A 84 -13.14 20.15 -8.67
N GLY A 85 -11.95 20.35 -9.27
CA GLY A 85 -11.73 21.40 -10.26
C GLY A 85 -12.59 21.23 -11.51
N ALA A 86 -12.75 20.00 -12.00
CA ALA A 86 -13.62 19.69 -13.13
C ALA A 86 -15.10 19.97 -12.82
N VAL A 87 -15.56 19.59 -11.63
CA VAL A 87 -16.92 19.89 -11.14
C VAL A 87 -17.14 21.39 -11.02
N GLN A 88 -16.22 22.15 -10.40
CA GLN A 88 -16.33 23.62 -10.31
C GLN A 88 -16.40 24.28 -11.69
N ARG A 89 -15.54 23.87 -12.64
CA ARG A 89 -15.59 24.36 -14.04
C ARG A 89 -16.91 24.01 -14.71
N SER A 90 -17.45 22.82 -14.45
CA SER A 90 -18.74 22.39 -15.00
C SER A 90 -19.92 23.16 -14.40
N CYS A 91 -19.93 23.40 -13.09
CA CYS A 91 -20.94 24.22 -12.42
C CYS A 91 -20.89 25.67 -12.90
N GLY A 92 -19.70 26.24 -13.07
CA GLY A 92 -19.53 27.58 -13.63
C GLY A 92 -20.01 27.72 -15.08
N ARG A 93 -19.99 26.63 -15.87
CA ARG A 93 -20.52 26.60 -17.23
C ARG A 93 -22.04 26.40 -17.32
N MET A 94 -22.70 25.89 -16.28
CA MET A 94 -24.17 25.73 -16.26
C MET A 94 -24.90 26.97 -15.69
N GLY A 95 -24.18 27.88 -15.04
CA GLY A 95 -24.72 29.13 -14.49
C GLY A 95 -24.47 30.38 -15.35
N ALA A 96 -23.98 30.23 -16.58
CA ALA A 96 -23.70 31.29 -17.54
C ALA A 96 -24.57 31.16 -18.79
#